data_AF-A0A959WSN7-F1
#
_entry.id   AF-A0A959WSN7-F1
#
_cell.length_a   1.000
_cell.length_b   1.000
_cell.length_c   1.000
_cell.angle_alpha   90.00
_cell.angle_beta   90.00
_cell.angle_gamma   90.00
#
_symmetry.space_group_name_H-M   'P 1'
#
loop_
_entity.id
_entity.type
_entity.pdbx_description
1 polymer ?
#
loop_
_entity_poly.entity_id
_entity_poly.type
_entity_poly.pdbx_seq_one_letter_code
_entity_poly.pdbx_strand_id
1 'polypeptide(L)'
;MGVHGSDHGRFRKALSAGHLTTALIMAADLPHIGLADALEICRLMADAGDPRFPRAASRWLERFSRETGAGLTEIQLAAAALGQLWESPDSELARHTLAELIRA
;
A
#
# COMPACT_ATOMS: atom_id res chain seq x y z
N MET A 1 -5.72 -7.33 27.80
CA MET A 1 -5.79 -7.60 26.36
C MET A 1 -6.80 -6.64 25.74
N GLY A 2 -6.42 -5.74 24.81
CA GLY A 2 -7.39 -4.82 24.19
C GLY A 2 -6.86 -3.62 23.38
N VAL A 3 -5.58 -3.27 23.45
CA VAL A 3 -5.06 -2.05 22.79
C VAL A 3 -4.87 -2.19 21.27
N HIS A 4 -4.34 -3.32 20.80
CA HIS A 4 -3.97 -3.51 19.39
C HIS A 4 -5.12 -3.40 18.38
N GLY A 5 -6.33 -3.84 18.75
CA GLY A 5 -7.51 -3.71 17.88
C GLY A 5 -7.94 -2.24 17.69
N SER A 6 -7.76 -1.43 18.73
CA SER A 6 -8.06 0.02 18.68
C SER A 6 -7.01 0.78 17.87
N ASP A 7 -5.74 0.38 17.93
CA ASP A 7 -4.64 1.03 17.22
C ASP A 7 -4.71 0.76 15.71
N HIS A 8 -4.97 -0.50 15.31
CA HIS A 8 -5.20 -0.84 13.90
C HIS A 8 -6.45 -0.15 13.33
N GLY A 9 -7.50 0.00 14.14
CA GLY A 9 -8.71 0.74 13.76
C GLY A 9 -8.45 2.22 13.50
N ARG A 10 -7.68 2.88 14.37
CA ARG A 10 -7.27 4.28 14.17
C ARG A 10 -6.34 4.46 12.98
N PHE A 11 -5.43 3.51 12.75
CA PHE A 11 -4.54 3.51 11.58
C PHE A 11 -5.33 3.43 10.27
N ARG A 12 -6.26 2.47 10.14
CA ARG A 12 -7.13 2.41 8.96
C ARG A 12 -7.98 3.66 8.78
N LYS A 13 -8.43 4.28 9.87
CA LYS A 13 -9.13 5.57 9.80
C LYS A 13 -8.22 6.67 9.24
N ALA A 14 -6.96 6.75 9.67
CA ALA A 14 -5.99 7.70 9.14
C ALA A 14 -5.71 7.46 7.65
N LEU A 15 -5.60 6.20 7.21
CA LEU A 15 -5.48 5.85 5.79
C LEU A 15 -6.69 6.33 4.99
N SER A 16 -7.91 6.02 5.45
CA SER A 16 -9.15 6.42 4.78
C SER A 16 -9.35 7.93 4.68
N ALA A 17 -8.75 8.69 5.61
CA ALA A 17 -8.78 10.15 5.62
C ALA A 17 -7.64 10.79 4.81
N GLY A 18 -6.72 10.01 4.23
CA GLY A 18 -5.59 10.53 3.48
C GLY A 18 -4.47 11.14 4.32
N HIS A 19 -4.45 10.91 5.63
CA HIS A 19 -3.47 11.50 6.54
C HIS A 19 -2.15 10.73 6.56
N LEU A 20 -1.34 10.85 5.49
CA LEU A 20 -0.09 10.08 5.31
C LEU A 20 0.85 10.12 6.51
N THR A 21 1.19 11.31 7.03
CA THR A 21 2.13 11.44 8.17
C THR A 21 1.60 10.73 9.41
N THR A 22 0.31 10.92 9.74
CA THR A 22 -0.33 10.24 10.87
C THR A 22 -0.33 8.73 10.66
N ALA A 23 -0.70 8.26 9.46
CA ALA A 23 -0.70 6.83 9.14
C ALA A 23 0.69 6.22 9.28
N LEU A 24 1.76 6.91 8.87
CA LEU A 24 3.15 6.44 9.02
C LEU A 24 3.60 6.35 10.48
N ILE A 25 3.23 7.34 11.31
CA ILE A 25 3.52 7.29 12.75
C ILE A 25 2.83 6.07 13.37
N MET A 26 1.54 5.89 13.09
CA MET A 26 0.78 4.77 13.63
C MET A 26 1.27 3.42 13.12
N ALA A 27 1.66 3.34 11.84
CA ALA A 27 2.23 2.15 11.23
C ALA A 27 3.51 1.68 11.94
N ALA A 28 4.34 2.59 12.43
CA ALA A 28 5.58 2.26 13.15
C ALA A 28 5.31 1.51 14.47
N ASP A 29 4.15 1.72 15.09
CA ASP A 29 3.75 1.10 16.36
C ASP A 29 2.96 -0.20 16.17
N LEU A 30 2.57 -0.55 14.93
CA LEU A 30 1.83 -1.77 14.66
C LEU A 30 2.77 -2.98 14.59
N PRO A 31 2.44 -4.10 15.26
CA PRO A 31 3.26 -5.31 15.20
C PRO A 31 3.25 -5.95 13.81
N HIS A 32 2.21 -5.69 13.02
CA HIS A 32 2.06 -6.22 11.67
C HIS A 32 1.22 -5.27 10.82
N ILE A 33 1.61 -5.12 9.56
CA ILE A 33 0.86 -4.39 8.52
C ILE A 33 0.64 -5.35 7.36
N GLY A 34 -0.64 -5.62 7.07
CA GLY A 34 -1.03 -6.47 5.96
C GLY A 34 -0.66 -5.86 4.61
N LEU A 35 -0.63 -6.69 3.57
CA LEU A 35 -0.24 -6.27 2.23
C LEU A 35 -1.16 -5.18 1.66
N ALA A 36 -2.47 -5.25 1.92
CA ALA A 36 -3.46 -4.26 1.50
C ALA A 36 -3.23 -2.89 2.15
N ASP A 37 -3.01 -2.86 3.47
CA ASP A 37 -2.73 -1.61 4.18
C ASP A 37 -1.39 -0.99 3.74
N ALA A 38 -0.39 -1.83 3.48
CA ALA A 38 0.90 -1.38 2.93
C ALA A 38 0.75 -0.79 1.51
N LEU A 39 -0.18 -1.30 0.70
CA LEU A 39 -0.49 -0.72 -0.60
C LEU A 39 -1.16 0.66 -0.45
N GLU A 40 -2.09 0.80 0.49
CA GLU A 40 -2.73 2.11 0.75
C GLU A 40 -1.72 3.17 1.21
N ILE A 41 -0.69 2.78 1.97
CA ILE A 41 0.42 3.69 2.28
C ILE A 41 1.15 4.11 1.00
N CYS A 42 1.42 3.19 0.08
CA CYS A 42 2.05 3.53 -1.21
C CYS A 42 1.16 4.48 -2.02
N ARG A 43 -0.16 4.26 -2.02
CA ARG A 43 -1.13 5.15 -2.67
C ARG A 43 -1.09 6.56 -2.11
N LEU A 44 -1.11 6.71 -0.79
CA LEU A 44 -1.01 8.03 -0.15
C LEU A 44 0.33 8.71 -0.40
N MET A 45 1.43 7.94 -0.50
CA MET A 45 2.73 8.49 -0.89
C MET A 45 2.72 9.01 -2.33
N ALA A 46 2.07 8.30 -3.26
CA ALA A 46 1.91 8.76 -4.64
C ALA A 46 1.06 10.04 -4.72
N ASP A 47 -0.11 10.05 -4.06
CA ASP A 47 -0.98 11.23 -3.99
C ASP A 47 -0.25 12.47 -3.44
N ALA A 48 0.61 12.29 -2.44
CA ALA A 48 1.37 13.35 -1.81
C ALA A 48 2.64 13.77 -2.58
N GLY A 49 2.99 13.07 -3.68
CA GLY A 49 4.26 13.26 -4.38
C GLY A 49 5.49 12.96 -3.50
N ASP A 50 5.35 12.05 -2.54
CA ASP A 50 6.41 11.73 -1.58
C ASP A 50 7.60 11.07 -2.29
N PRO A 51 8.83 11.63 -2.19
CA PRO A 51 10.00 11.10 -2.89
C PRO A 51 10.41 9.69 -2.43
N ARG A 52 9.85 9.20 -1.31
CA ARG A 52 10.07 7.83 -0.83
C ARG A 52 9.20 6.80 -1.54
N PHE A 53 8.19 7.23 -2.31
CA PHE A 53 7.26 6.35 -3.02
C PHE A 53 7.98 5.26 -3.82
N PRO A 54 8.96 5.54 -4.71
CA PRO A 54 9.55 4.49 -5.54
C PRO A 54 10.16 3.35 -4.72
N ARG A 55 10.82 3.70 -3.61
CA ARG A 55 11.41 2.71 -2.70
C ARG A 55 10.35 1.94 -1.91
N ALA A 56 9.28 2.60 -1.50
CA ALA A 56 8.15 1.96 -0.83
C ALA A 56 7.43 0.98 -1.77
N ALA A 57 7.17 1.39 -3.01
CA ALA A 57 6.57 0.58 -4.05
C ALA A 57 7.41 -0.67 -4.37
N SER A 58 8.73 -0.54 -4.52
CA SER A 58 9.60 -1.72 -4.72
C SER A 58 9.56 -2.69 -3.54
N ARG A 59 9.57 -2.19 -2.29
CA ARG A 59 9.45 -3.04 -1.09
C ARG A 59 8.10 -3.73 -1.02
N TRP A 60 7.03 -3.04 -1.40
CA TRP A 60 5.71 -3.64 -1.47
C TRP A 60 5.65 -4.73 -2.53
N LEU A 61 6.25 -4.53 -3.71
CA LEU A 61 6.29 -5.52 -4.79
C LEU A 61 7.07 -6.78 -4.39
N GLU A 62 8.19 -6.64 -3.68
CA GLU A 62 8.93 -7.77 -3.12
C GLU A 62 8.07 -8.57 -2.12
N ARG A 63 7.34 -7.87 -1.25
CA ARG A 63 6.41 -8.49 -0.31
C ARG A 63 5.26 -9.19 -1.02
N PHE A 64 4.64 -8.56 -2.01
CA PHE A 64 3.57 -9.16 -2.82
C PHE A 64 4.02 -10.49 -3.40
N SER A 65 5.17 -10.52 -4.11
CA SER A 65 5.72 -11.75 -4.68
C SER A 65 5.92 -12.86 -3.64
N ARG A 66 6.45 -12.52 -2.46
CA ARG A 66 6.70 -13.50 -1.39
C ARG A 66 5.46 -13.95 -0.64
N GLU A 67 4.51 -13.05 -0.40
CA GLU A 67 3.33 -13.31 0.44
C GLU A 67 2.22 -14.03 -0.33
N THR A 68 2.08 -13.78 -1.65
CA THR A 68 1.04 -14.41 -2.48
C THR A 68 1.57 -15.54 -3.37
N GLY A 69 2.88 -15.61 -3.58
CA GLY A 69 3.48 -16.53 -4.57
C GLY A 69 3.27 -16.09 -6.01
N ALA A 70 3.01 -14.78 -6.23
CA ALA A 70 2.75 -14.22 -7.55
C ALA A 70 3.85 -14.57 -8.57
N GLY A 71 3.40 -14.99 -9.76
CA GLY A 71 4.23 -15.29 -10.90
C GLY A 71 4.73 -14.03 -11.62
N LEU A 72 5.59 -14.22 -12.62
CA LEU A 72 6.23 -13.12 -13.35
C LEU A 72 5.23 -12.13 -13.96
N THR A 73 4.13 -12.62 -14.53
CA THR A 73 3.10 -11.77 -15.17
C THR A 73 2.37 -10.89 -14.16
N GLU A 74 2.05 -11.41 -12.98
CA GLU A 74 1.39 -10.66 -11.90
C GLU A 74 2.34 -9.61 -11.32
N ILE A 75 3.63 -9.97 -11.15
CA ILE A 75 4.66 -9.02 -10.71
C ILE A 75 4.83 -7.89 -11.73
N GLN A 76 4.88 -8.20 -13.03
CA GLN A 76 4.97 -7.19 -14.08
C GLN A 76 3.75 -6.26 -14.08
N LEU A 77 2.55 -6.83 -13.94
CA LEU A 77 1.31 -6.06 -13.88
C LEU A 77 1.26 -5.15 -12.64
N ALA A 78 1.64 -5.67 -11.48
CA ALA A 78 1.74 -4.89 -10.24
C ALA A 78 2.76 -3.74 -10.37
N ALA A 79 3.94 -4.01 -10.94
CA ALA A 79 4.97 -3.00 -11.15
C ALA A 79 4.48 -1.88 -12.09
N ALA A 80 3.82 -2.25 -13.21
CA ALA A 80 3.24 -1.29 -14.14
C ALA A 80 2.14 -0.44 -13.48
N ALA A 81 1.25 -1.06 -12.71
CA ALA A 81 0.19 -0.35 -11.99
C ALA A 81 0.75 0.61 -10.92
N LEU A 82 1.82 0.23 -10.20
CA LEU A 82 2.51 1.13 -9.27
C LEU A 82 3.18 2.31 -9.99
N GLY A 83 3.78 2.08 -11.17
CA GLY A 83 4.30 3.15 -12.01
C GLY A 83 3.21 4.12 -12.47
N GLN A 84 2.08 3.59 -12.93
CA GLN A 84 0.92 4.40 -13.30
C GLN A 84 0.36 5.20 -12.12
N LEU A 85 0.36 4.63 -10.91
CA LEU A 85 -0.07 5.32 -9.71
C LEU A 85 0.85 6.50 -9.36
N TRP A 86 2.15 6.39 -9.63
CA TRP A 86 3.08 7.51 -9.45
C TRP A 86 2.83 8.64 -10.46
N GLU A 87 2.62 8.28 -11.73
CA GLU A 87 2.40 9.26 -12.80
C GLU A 87 1.00 9.89 -12.73
N SER A 88 0.01 9.14 -12.24
CA SER A 88 -1.38 9.54 -12.17
C SER A 88 -2.03 8.91 -10.91
N PRO A 89 -1.91 9.56 -9.74
CA PRO A 89 -2.38 9.00 -8.47
C PRO A 89 -3.89 8.70 -8.44
N ASP A 90 -4.68 9.46 -9.20
CA ASP A 90 -6.13 9.24 -9.32
C ASP A 90 -6.52 8.07 -10.25
N SER A 91 -5.55 7.42 -10.91
CA SER A 91 -5.81 6.34 -11.88
C SER A 91 -6.63 5.21 -11.28
N GLU A 92 -7.91 5.14 -11.65
CA GLU A 92 -8.84 4.12 -11.19
C GLU A 92 -8.43 2.74 -11.70
N LEU A 93 -7.93 2.66 -12.94
CA LEU A 93 -7.42 1.41 -13.52
C LEU A 93 -6.26 0.85 -12.71
N ALA A 94 -5.28 1.68 -12.34
CA ALA A 94 -4.14 1.25 -11.55
C ALA A 94 -4.58 0.72 -10.18
N ARG A 95 -5.45 1.47 -9.50
CA ARG A 95 -6.01 1.07 -8.19
C ARG A 95 -6.80 -0.22 -8.28
N HIS A 96 -7.66 -0.37 -9.28
CA HIS A 96 -8.45 -1.57 -9.49
C HIS A 96 -7.55 -2.78 -9.78
N THR A 97 -6.57 -2.63 -10.66
CA THR A 97 -5.60 -3.69 -10.98
C THR A 97 -4.88 -4.20 -9.73
N LEU A 98 -4.37 -3.29 -8.89
CA LEU A 98 -3.67 -3.66 -7.66
C LEU A 98 -4.61 -4.31 -6.63
N ALA A 99 -5.87 -3.85 -6.55
CA ALA A 99 -6.86 -4.45 -5.65
C ALA A 99 -7.24 -5.88 -6.07
N GLU A 100 -7.38 -6.16 -7.36
CA GLU A 100 -7.67 -7.51 -7.87
C GLU A 100 -6.48 -8.45 -7.64
N LEU A 101 -5.24 -7.97 -7.81
CA LEU A 101 -4.04 -8.78 -7.55
C LEU A 101 -3.89 -9.21 -6.08
N ILE A 102 -4.36 -8.41 -5.12
CA ILE A 102 -4.31 -8.78 -3.68
C ILE A 102 -5.40 -9.79 -3.32
N ARG A 103 -6.48 -9.89 -4.11
CA ARG A 103 -7.62 -10.78 -3.85
C ARG A 103 -7.44 -12.18 -4.44
N ALA A 104 -6.57 -12.31 -5.45
CA ALA A 104 -6.22 -13.56 -6.11
C ALA A 104 -5.40 -14.47 -5.19
#